data_AF-A0A7W1LIC4-F1
#
_entry.id   AF-A0A7W1LIC4-F1
#
_cell.length_a   1.000
_cell.length_b   1.000
_cell.length_c   1.000
_cell.angle_alpha   90.00
_cell.angle_beta   90.00
_cell.angle_gamma   90.00
#
_symmetry.space_group_name_H-M   'P 1'
#
loop_
_entity.id
_entity.type
_entity.pdbx_description
1 polymer ?
#
loop_
_entity_poly.entity_id
_entity_poly.type
_entity_poly.pdbx_seq_one_letter_code
_entity_poly.pdbx_strand_id
1 'polypeptide(L)'
;MLLDAPAVVGWDRWRTLDDQHTLGATKAALRRLAADGRLPARASDMLAHLILAAVGEAGLLIARADDRTAALASGEAALEILLDRLLGP
;
A
#
# COMPACT_ATOMS: atom_id res chain seq x y z
N MET A 1 -18.62 3.50 -10.67
CA MET A 1 -17.79 2.87 -11.70
C MET A 1 -16.34 2.85 -11.24
N LEU A 2 -15.98 1.87 -10.40
CA LEU A 2 -14.58 1.60 -10.04
C LEU A 2 -13.96 0.53 -10.96
N LEU A 3 -14.80 -0.15 -11.74
CA LEU A 3 -14.39 -1.19 -12.70
C LEU A 3 -14.02 -0.61 -14.08
N ASP A 4 -14.49 0.60 -14.41
CA ASP A 4 -14.26 1.21 -15.74
C ASP A 4 -13.07 2.19 -15.76
N ALA A 5 -12.63 2.70 -14.62
CA ALA A 5 -11.44 3.56 -14.54
C ALA A 5 -10.14 2.87 -15.04
N PRO A 6 -9.91 1.56 -14.80
CA PRO A 6 -8.75 0.84 -15.34
C PRO A 6 -8.74 0.73 -16.88
N ALA A 7 -9.91 0.76 -17.54
CA ALA A 7 -10.02 0.52 -18.97
C ALA A 7 -9.66 1.76 -19.83
N VAL A 8 -9.80 2.98 -19.29
CA VAL A 8 -9.66 4.22 -20.07
C VAL A 8 -8.32 4.94 -19.87
N VAL A 9 -7.60 4.65 -18.79
CA VAL A 9 -6.32 5.32 -18.46
C VAL A 9 -5.10 4.44 -18.77
N GLY A 10 -5.29 3.12 -18.90
CA GLY A 10 -4.21 2.15 -18.97
C GLY A 10 -3.59 1.93 -17.60
N TRP A 11 -3.55 0.68 -17.15
CA TRP A 11 -3.05 0.26 -15.83
C TRP A 11 -1.68 0.86 -15.49
N ASP A 12 -0.80 0.97 -16.49
CA ASP A 12 0.52 1.58 -16.35
C ASP A 12 0.48 3.07 -15.99
N ARG A 13 -0.48 3.84 -16.51
CA ARG A 13 -0.55 5.29 -16.27
C ARG A 13 -1.16 5.62 -14.91
N TRP A 14 -2.10 4.80 -14.43
CA TRP A 14 -2.57 4.86 -13.04
C TRP A 14 -1.44 4.49 -12.07
N ARG A 15 -0.70 3.40 -12.32
CA ARG A 15 0.50 3.04 -11.54
C ARG A 15 1.58 4.13 -11.57
N THR A 16 1.82 4.76 -12.71
CA THR A 16 2.86 5.80 -12.85
C THR A 16 2.51 7.08 -12.07
N LEU A 17 1.23 7.45 -11.99
CA LEU A 17 0.77 8.61 -11.20
C LEU A 17 0.85 8.34 -9.70
N ASP A 18 0.53 7.12 -9.26
CA ASP A 18 0.62 6.68 -7.87
C ASP A 18 2.08 6.45 -7.42
N ASP A 19 2.92 5.88 -8.28
CA ASP A 19 4.32 5.52 -7.97
C ASP A 19 5.21 6.75 -7.71
N GLN A 20 4.91 7.94 -8.27
CA GLN A 20 5.78 9.10 -8.07
C GLN A 20 5.51 9.85 -6.76
N HIS A 21 4.26 9.91 -6.29
CA HIS A 21 3.90 10.64 -5.06
C HIS A 21 3.81 9.69 -3.86
N THR A 22 3.12 8.57 -4.02
CA THR A 22 2.81 7.65 -2.92
C THR A 22 4.07 6.92 -2.46
N LEU A 23 4.89 6.38 -3.37
CA LEU A 23 6.16 5.73 -3.02
C LEU A 23 7.17 6.70 -2.39
N GLY A 24 7.27 7.92 -2.91
CA GLY A 24 8.14 8.94 -2.36
C GLY A 24 7.80 9.26 -0.90
N ALA A 25 6.51 9.45 -0.63
CA ALA A 25 5.99 9.69 0.72
C ALA A 25 6.22 8.48 1.65
N THR A 26 5.91 7.26 1.20
CA THR A 26 6.13 6.03 2.00
C THR A 26 7.61 5.83 2.32
N LYS A 27 8.52 6.04 1.37
CA LYS A 27 9.97 5.99 1.61
C LYS A 27 10.41 7.04 2.62
N ALA A 28 9.90 8.27 2.51
CA ALA A 28 10.23 9.34 3.46
C ALA A 28 9.78 9.01 4.89
N ALA A 29 8.55 8.48 5.06
CA ALA A 29 8.03 8.05 6.34
C ALA A 29 8.89 6.93 6.97
N LEU A 30 9.20 5.88 6.19
CA LEU A 30 10.02 4.75 6.67
C LEU A 30 11.47 5.15 6.98
N ARG A 31 12.04 6.12 6.26
CA ARG A 31 13.37 6.65 6.57
C ARG A 31 13.38 7.45 7.88
N ARG A 32 12.31 8.18 8.18
CA ARG A 32 12.18 8.88 9.47
C ARG A 32 12.09 7.89 10.63
N LEU A 33 11.31 6.82 10.48
CA LEU A 33 11.25 5.73 11.46
C LEU A 33 12.60 5.02 11.63
N ALA A 34 13.38 4.87 10.56
CA ALA A 34 14.74 4.34 10.64
C ALA A 34 15.71 5.30 11.36
N ALA A 35 15.57 6.60 11.17
CA ALA A 35 16.35 7.61 11.90
C ALA A 35 16.05 7.57 13.41
N ASP A 36 14.82 7.21 13.79
CA ASP A 36 14.39 6.99 15.17
C ASP A 36 14.83 5.60 15.72
N GLY A 37 15.60 4.82 14.95
CA GLY A 37 16.11 3.51 15.34
C GLY A 37 15.08 2.37 15.32
N ARG A 38 13.88 2.61 14.77
CA ARG A 38 12.77 1.64 14.79
C ARG A 38 12.88 0.55 13.75
N LEU A 39 13.66 0.77 12.69
CA LEU A 39 13.95 -0.22 11.65
C LEU A 39 15.30 0.06 10.97
N PRO A 40 15.95 -0.94 10.33
CA PRO A 40 17.21 -0.72 9.62
C PRO A 40 17.03 0.22 8.42
N ALA A 41 17.84 1.28 8.32
CA ALA A 41 17.76 2.24 7.21
C ALA A 41 17.87 1.59 5.82
N ARG A 42 18.65 0.51 5.69
CA ARG A 42 18.77 -0.27 4.43
C ARG A 42 17.47 -0.96 4.00
N ALA A 43 16.53 -1.15 4.92
CA ALA A 43 15.26 -1.82 4.67
C ALA A 43 14.15 -0.84 4.26
N SER A 44 14.25 0.46 4.57
CA SER A 44 13.20 1.46 4.35
C SER A 44 12.69 1.49 2.90
N ASP A 45 13.60 1.43 1.92
CA ASP A 45 13.25 1.51 0.51
C ASP A 45 12.51 0.25 0.03
N MET A 46 12.99 -0.95 0.39
CA MET A 46 12.34 -2.22 0.05
C MET A 46 10.98 -2.35 0.75
N LEU A 47 10.90 -1.98 2.03
CA LEU A 47 9.65 -1.99 2.79
C LEU A 47 8.60 -1.06 2.17
N ALA A 48 8.99 0.10 1.63
CA ALA A 48 8.05 0.98 0.94
C ALA A 48 7.39 0.29 -0.26
N HIS A 49 8.18 -0.42 -1.08
CA HIS A 49 7.65 -1.17 -2.21
C HIS A 49 6.73 -2.30 -1.77
N LEU A 50 7.09 -3.05 -0.72
CA LEU A 50 6.29 -4.15 -0.19
C LEU A 50 4.94 -3.67 0.39
N ILE A 51 4.95 -2.56 1.14
CA ILE A 51 3.72 -1.98 1.69
C ILE A 51 2.79 -1.54 0.55
N LEU A 52 3.30 -0.85 -0.47
CA LEU A 52 2.47 -0.44 -1.60
C LEU A 52 1.94 -1.62 -2.42
N ALA A 53 2.74 -2.68 -2.57
CA ALA A 53 2.27 -3.91 -3.21
C ALA A 53 1.12 -4.54 -2.43
N ALA A 54 1.22 -4.62 -1.09
CA ALA A 54 0.16 -5.15 -0.24
C ALA A 54 -1.13 -4.33 -0.31
N VAL A 55 -1.03 -3.00 -0.27
CA VAL A 55 -2.18 -2.09 -0.41
C VAL A 55 -2.82 -2.21 -1.78
N GLY A 56 -2.01 -2.26 -2.85
CA GLY A 56 -2.49 -2.44 -4.21
C GLY A 56 -3.23 -3.77 -4.39
N GLU A 57 -2.70 -4.85 -3.85
CA GLU A 57 -3.35 -6.17 -3.90
C GLU A 57 -4.65 -6.20 -3.10
N ALA A 58 -4.68 -5.59 -1.91
CA ALA A 58 -5.91 -5.45 -1.14
C ALA A 58 -7.00 -4.72 -1.95
N GLY A 59 -6.65 -3.63 -2.63
CA GLY A 59 -7.57 -2.92 -3.52
C GLY A 59 -8.13 -3.79 -4.65
N LEU A 60 -7.28 -4.63 -5.26
CA LEU A 60 -7.71 -5.57 -6.30
C LEU A 60 -8.65 -6.66 -5.76
N LEU A 61 -8.36 -7.22 -4.57
CA LEU A 61 -9.20 -8.21 -3.92
C LEU A 61 -10.57 -7.63 -3.58
N ILE A 62 -10.62 -6.41 -3.04
CA ILE A 62 -11.88 -5.70 -2.72
C ILE A 62 -12.68 -5.43 -3.99
N ALA A 63 -12.04 -4.95 -5.06
CA ALA A 63 -12.73 -4.64 -6.32
C ALA A 63 -13.41 -5.86 -6.95
N ARG A 64 -12.81 -7.04 -6.78
CA ARG A 64 -13.27 -8.34 -7.32
C ARG A 64 -14.23 -9.11 -6.41
N ALA A 65 -14.41 -8.69 -5.16
CA ALA A 65 -15.25 -9.41 -4.21
C ALA A 65 -16.75 -9.28 -4.53
N ASP A 66 -17.49 -10.37 -4.28
CA ASP A 66 -18.96 -10.38 -4.34
C ASP A 66 -19.57 -9.45 -3.28
N ASP A 67 -19.02 -9.49 -2.06
CA ASP A 67 -19.31 -8.54 -0.99
C ASP A 67 -18.11 -7.60 -0.76
N ARG A 68 -18.16 -6.43 -1.40
CA ARG A 68 -17.10 -5.42 -1.30
C ARG A 68 -16.98 -4.79 0.08
N THR A 69 -18.09 -4.69 0.82
CA THR A 69 -18.09 -4.07 2.16
C THR A 69 -17.38 -4.99 3.14
N ALA A 70 -17.70 -6.29 3.11
CA ALA A 70 -17.01 -7.29 3.92
C ALA A 70 -15.51 -7.39 3.54
N ALA A 71 -15.20 -7.38 2.24
CA ALA A 71 -13.82 -7.42 1.77
C ALA A 71 -13.01 -6.18 2.19
N LEU A 72 -13.62 -4.99 2.16
CA LEU A 72 -12.98 -3.76 2.63
C LEU A 72 -12.63 -3.86 4.12
N ALA A 73 -13.58 -4.25 4.96
CA ALA A 73 -13.36 -4.40 6.39
C ALA A 73 -12.26 -5.44 6.70
N SER A 74 -12.25 -6.57 5.98
CA SER A 74 -11.18 -7.57 6.12
C SER A 74 -9.83 -7.06 5.64
N GLY A 75 -9.78 -6.27 4.57
CA GLY A 75 -8.56 -5.70 4.03
C GLY A 75 -7.95 -4.65 4.95
N GLU A 76 -8.78 -3.79 5.53
CA GLU A 76 -8.39 -2.80 6.56
C GLU A 76 -7.79 -3.49 7.77
N ALA A 77 -8.48 -4.49 8.34
CA ALA A 77 -7.99 -5.24 9.49
C ALA A 77 -6.65 -5.96 9.21
N ALA A 78 -6.48 -6.53 8.00
CA ALA A 78 -5.24 -7.19 7.63
C ALA A 78 -4.07 -6.20 7.48
N LEU A 79 -4.32 -5.02 6.88
CA LEU A 79 -3.29 -3.97 6.74
C LEU A 79 -2.91 -3.38 8.10
N GLU A 80 -3.87 -3.16 9.01
CA GLU A 80 -3.57 -2.72 10.38
C GLU A 80 -2.67 -3.72 11.09
N ILE A 81 -3.00 -5.02 11.07
CA ILE A 81 -2.15 -6.06 11.66
C ILE A 81 -0.74 -6.04 11.05
N LEU A 82 -0.64 -5.94 9.72
CA LEU A 82 0.65 -5.92 9.05
C LEU A 82 1.50 -4.72 9.49
N LEU A 83 0.91 -3.53 9.46
CA LEU A 83 1.60 -2.28 9.81
C LEU A 83 1.96 -2.25 11.30
N ASP A 84 1.11 -2.74 12.19
CA ASP A 84 1.42 -2.85 13.62
C ASP A 84 2.54 -3.84 13.90
N ARG A 85 2.59 -4.97 13.18
CA ARG A 85 3.70 -5.93 13.34
C ARG A 85 5.01 -5.41 12.79
N LEU A 86 4.96 -4.58 11.75
CA LEU A 86 6.13 -4.01 11.12
C LEU A 86 6.65 -2.76 11.83
N LEU A 87 5.74 -1.92 12.30
CA LEU A 87 5.97 -0.54 12.76
C LEU A 87 5.35 -0.26 14.13
N GLY A 88 4.91 -1.27 14.88
CA GLY A 88 4.46 -1.11 16.26
C GLY A 88 5.60 -0.66 17.19
N PRO A 89 5.28 -0.25 18.43
CA PRO A 89 6.28 0.00 19.47
C PRO A 89 7.08 -1.25 19.84
#